data_AF-A0A0U5AMG9-F1
#
_entry.id   AF-A0A0U5AMG9-F1
#
_cell.length_a   1.000
_cell.length_b   1.000
_cell.length_c   1.000
_cell.angle_alpha   90.00
_cell.angle_beta   90.00
_cell.angle_gamma   90.00
#
_symmetry.space_group_name_H-M   'P 1'
#
loop_
_entity.id
_entity.type
_entity.pdbx_description
1 polymer ?
#
loop_
_entity_poly.entity_id
_entity_poly.type
_entity_poly.pdbx_seq_one_letter_code
_entity_poly.pdbx_strand_id
1 'polypeptide(L)' 'MDKLIKILHILSHFVEHTEEHAQEFLELAKRAEEEEESKALAEAIREASKKLKEAIEILKPYLKSVNHKIEDTHNST' A
#
# COMPACT_ATOMS: atom_id res chain seq x y z
N MET A 1 12.10 -21.95 -0.83
CA MET A 1 11.29 -20.85 -0.26
C MET A 1 9.84 -21.33 -0.24
N ASP A 2 9.23 -21.40 0.94
CA ASP A 2 7.85 -21.83 1.12
C ASP A 2 6.90 -20.96 0.28
N LYS A 3 5.90 -21.55 -0.40
CA LYS A 3 4.96 -20.82 -1.26
C LYS A 3 4.27 -19.68 -0.50
N LEU A 4 4.01 -19.86 0.79
CA LEU A 4 3.43 -18.85 1.67
C LEU A 4 4.39 -17.68 1.88
N ILE A 5 5.69 -17.94 2.12
CA ILE A 5 6.71 -16.87 2.26
C ILE A 5 6.77 -16.01 1.00
N LYS A 6 6.68 -16.63 -0.19
CA LYS A 6 6.66 -15.90 -1.45
C LYS A 6 5.42 -15.01 -1.59
N ILE A 7 4.23 -15.52 -1.22
CA ILE A 7 2.99 -14.73 -1.23
C ILE A 7 3.11 -13.53 -0.30
N LEU A 8 3.56 -13.75 0.94
CA LEU A 8 3.68 -12.71 1.95
C LEU A 8 4.70 -11.64 1.56
N HIS A 9 5.83 -12.03 0.98
CA HIS A 9 6.83 -11.10 0.47
C HIS A 9 6.26 -10.20 -0.64
N ILE A 10 5.54 -10.78 -1.61
CA ILE A 10 4.90 -10.03 -2.69
C ILE A 10 3.85 -9.07 -2.13
N LEU A 11 3.01 -9.53 -1.19
CA LEU A 11 1.99 -8.68 -0.57
C LEU A 11 2.59 -7.56 0.27
N SER A 12 3.71 -7.80 0.96
CA SER A 12 4.44 -6.76 1.69
C SER A 12 4.96 -5.68 0.74
N HIS A 13 5.62 -6.08 -0.34
CA HIS A 13 6.13 -5.17 -1.37
C HIS A 13 5.00 -4.39 -2.05
N PHE A 14 3.87 -5.05 -2.32
CA PHE A 14 2.68 -4.38 -2.84
C PHE A 14 2.17 -3.31 -1.87
N VAL A 15 2.03 -3.63 -0.58
CA VAL A 15 1.54 -2.67 0.43
C VAL A 15 2.46 -1.46 0.56
N GLU A 16 3.78 -1.68 0.61
CA GLU A 16 4.79 -0.62 0.72
C GLU A 16 4.72 0.36 -0.45
N HIS A 17 4.86 -0.12 -1.69
CA HIS A 17 4.81 0.76 -2.86
C HIS A 17 3.43 1.36 -3.12
N THR A 18 2.36 0.65 -2.77
CA THR A 18 1.01 1.20 -2.93
C THR A 18 0.79 2.37 -1.97
N GLU A 19 1.41 2.36 -0.78
CA GLU A 19 1.33 3.46 0.19
C GLU A 19 2.08 4.70 -0.34
N GLU A 20 3.27 4.50 -0.92
CA GLU A 20 4.04 5.54 -1.61
C GLU A 20 3.22 6.16 -2.76
N HIS A 21 2.68 5.35 -3.66
CA HIS A 21 1.87 5.83 -4.78
C HIS A 21 0.59 6.53 -4.32
N ALA A 22 -0.07 6.04 -3.28
CA ALA A 22 -1.25 6.71 -2.73
C ALA A 22 -0.92 8.13 -2.23
N GLN A 23 0.28 8.33 -1.67
CA GLN A 23 0.74 9.65 -1.25
C GLN A 23 1.11 10.54 -2.43
N GLU A 24 1.84 10.01 -3.42
CA GLU A 24 2.17 10.73 -4.66
C GLU A 24 0.92 11.21 -5.39
N PHE A 25 -0.14 10.40 -5.41
CA PHE A 25 -1.40 10.77 -6.02
C PHE A 25 -2.05 11.97 -5.32
N LEU A 26 -1.92 12.10 -4.00
CA LEU A 26 -2.45 13.28 -3.31
C LEU A 26 -1.69 14.55 -3.70
N GLU A 27 -0.37 14.47 -3.85
CA GLU A 27 0.44 15.60 -4.33
C GLU A 27 0.11 15.95 -5.79
N LEU A 28 -0.11 14.95 -6.65
CA LEU A 28 -0.54 15.17 -8.04
C LEU A 28 -1.93 15.79 -8.13
N ALA A 29 -2.88 15.33 -7.30
CA ALA A 29 -4.22 15.92 -7.25
C ALA A 29 -4.18 17.39 -6.81
N LYS A 30 -3.29 17.73 -5.87
CA LYS A 30 -3.08 19.12 -5.43
C LYS A 30 -2.53 19.98 -6.58
N ARG A 31 -1.52 19.50 -7.31
CA ARG A 31 -0.98 20.21 -8.49
C ARG A 31 -2.03 20.40 -9.58
N ALA A 32 -2.84 19.37 -9.85
CA ALA A 32 -3.92 19.45 -10.83
C ALA A 32 -4.98 20.52 -10.47
N GLU A 33 -5.24 20.77 -9.18
CA GLU A 33 -6.08 21.89 -8.76
C GLU A 33 -5.41 23.26 -8.92
N GLU A 34 -4.11 23.35 -8.66
CA GLU A 34 -3.33 24.58 -8.74
C GLU A 34 -3.11 25.05 -10.19
N GLU A 35 -2.98 24.13 -11.14
CA GLU A 35 -2.73 24.43 -12.55
C GLU A 35 -4.01 24.68 -13.38
N GLU A 36 -5.18 24.77 -12.73
CA GLU A 36 -6.50 24.80 -13.38
C GLU A 36 -6.74 23.61 -14.35
N GLU A 37 -5.92 22.55 -14.25
CA GLU A 37 -6.02 21.31 -15.01
C GLU A 37 -7.17 20.46 -14.47
N SER A 38 -8.39 20.96 -14.68
CA SER A 38 -9.66 20.29 -14.44
C SER A 38 -9.82 19.72 -13.01
N LYS A 39 -10.71 20.36 -12.24
CA LYS A 39 -11.21 19.82 -10.96
C LYS A 39 -11.61 18.34 -11.03
N ALA A 40 -12.12 17.89 -12.18
CA ALA A 40 -12.49 16.48 -12.39
C ALA A 40 -11.27 15.53 -12.40
N LEU A 41 -10.12 15.97 -12.93
CA LEU A 41 -8.88 15.19 -12.89
C LEU A 41 -8.37 15.06 -11.45
N ALA A 42 -8.33 16.17 -10.71
CA ALA A 42 -7.95 16.17 -9.30
C ALA A 42 -8.84 15.25 -8.45
N GLU A 43 -10.16 15.29 -8.67
CA GLU A 43 -11.12 14.39 -8.01
C GLU A 43 -10.86 12.92 -8.37
N ALA A 44 -10.62 12.60 -9.65
CA ALA A 44 -10.30 11.24 -10.08
C ALA A 44 -9.01 10.71 -9.46
N ILE A 45 -7.96 11.53 -9.36
CA ILE A 45 -6.69 11.15 -8.73
C ILE A 45 -6.89 10.91 -7.23
N ARG A 46 -7.68 11.74 -6.54
CA ARG A 46 -8.02 11.51 -5.12
C ARG A 46 -8.80 10.22 -4.90
N GLU A 47 -9.76 9.93 -5.77
CA GLU A 47 -10.51 8.68 -5.69
C GLU A 47 -9.59 7.47 -5.88
N ALA A 48 -8.64 7.54 -6.82
CA ALA A 48 -7.64 6.50 -7.01
C ALA A 48 -6.77 6.32 -5.76
N SER A 49 -6.23 7.41 -5.18
CA SER A 49 -5.47 7.36 -3.92
C SER A 49 -6.26 6.70 -2.79
N LYS A 50 -7.55 7.05 -2.66
CA LYS A 50 -8.44 6.43 -1.66
C LYS A 50 -8.57 4.92 -1.86
N LYS A 51 -8.80 4.46 -3.09
CA LYS A 51 -8.91 3.02 -3.41
C LYS A 51 -7.62 2.26 -3.13
N LEU A 52 -6.46 2.86 -3.39
CA LEU A 52 -5.16 2.28 -3.04
C LEU A 52 -5.03 2.10 -1.51
N LYS A 53 -5.42 3.11 -0.72
CA LYS A 53 -5.43 3.03 0.75
C LYS A 53 -6.39 1.95 1.25
N GLU A 54 -7.59 1.85 0.68
CA GLU A 54 -8.56 0.80 1.04
C GLU A 54 -8.01 -0.61 0.77
N ALA A 55 -7.34 -0.81 -0.38
CA ALA A 55 -6.69 -2.08 -0.69
C ALA A 55 -5.59 -2.45 0.31
N ILE A 56 -4.78 -1.45 0.73
CA ILE A 56 -3.74 -1.64 1.76
C ILE A 56 -4.35 -2.03 3.11
N GLU A 57 -5.42 -1.37 3.54
CA GLU A 57 -6.06 -1.65 4.84
C GLU A 57 -6.65 -3.06 4.90
N ILE A 58 -7.09 -3.62 3.77
CA ILE A 58 -7.52 -5.02 3.67
C ILE A 58 -6.33 -5.98 3.88
N LEU A 59 -5.15 -5.65 3.35
CA LEU A 59 -3.99 -6.55 3.32
C LEU A 59 -3.08 -6.44 4.56
N LYS A 60 -2.95 -5.25 5.15
CA LYS A 60 -2.11 -4.97 6.34
C LYS A 60 -2.30 -5.96 7.51
N PRO A 61 -3.53 -6.38 7.88
CA PRO A 61 -3.74 -7.32 8.98
C PRO A 61 -3.07 -8.68 8.78
N TYR A 62 -3.03 -9.15 7.53
CA TYR A 62 -2.45 -10.46 7.19
C TYR A 62 -0.93 -10.44 7.23
N LEU A 63 -0.30 -9.28 6.98
CA LEU A 63 1.15 -9.10 7.05
C LEU A 63 1.68 -9.01 8.49
N LYS A 64 0.92 -8.40 9.42
CA LYS A 64 1.30 -8.31 10.85
C LYS A 64 1.41 -9.68 11.53
N SER A 65 0.66 -10.67 11.05
CA SER A 65 0.64 -12.03 11.60
C SER A 65 1.91 -12.86 11.34
N VAL A 66 2.79 -12.36 10.46
CA VAL A 66 3.96 -13.10 9.97
C VAL A 66 5.23 -12.75 10.73
N ASN A 67 5.39 -11.48 11.15
CA ASN A 67 6.56 -11.08 11.96
C ASN A 67 6.64 -11.87 13.27
N HIS A 68 5.51 -12.20 13.89
CA HIS A 68 5.48 -12.96 15.14
C HIS A 68 5.95 -14.42 14.95
N LYS A 69 5.59 -15.06 13.83
CA LYS A 69 5.97 -16.47 13.59
C LYS A 69 7.41 -16.66 13.15
N ILE A 70 8.05 -15.65 12.55
CA ILE A 70 9.45 -15.74 12.13
C ILE A 70 10.38 -15.62 13.35
N GLU A 71 10.04 -14.78 14.32
CA GLU A 71 10.80 -14.62 15.58
C GLU A 71 10.79 -15.90 16.45
N ASP A 72 9.66 -16.60 16.55
CA ASP A 72 9.55 -17.84 17.33
C ASP A 72 10.43 -18.99 16.78
N THR A 73 10.64 -19.04 15.46
CA THR A 73 11.54 -20.03 14.83
C THR A 73 13.02 -19.76 15.07
N HIS A 74 13.41 -18.53 15.41
CA HIS A 74 14.82 -18.17 15.60
C HIS A 74 15.28 -18.20 17.06
N ASN A 75 14.36 -18.20 18.03
CA ASN A 75 14.68 -18.27 19.47
C ASN A 75 14.60 -19.70 20.08
N SER A 76 14.34 -20.73 19.27
CA SER A 76 14.24 -22.12 19.72
C SER A 76 15.42 -23.01 19.31
N THR A 77 16.61 -22.45 19.07
CA THR A 77 17.84 -23.22 18.77
C THR A 77 18.91 -23.01 19.83
#